data_AF-A0A916PB24-F1
#
_entry.id   AF-A0A916PB24-F1
#
_cell.length_a   1.000
_cell.length_b   1.000
_cell.length_c   1.000
_cell.angle_alpha   90.00
_cell.angle_beta   90.00
_cell.angle_gamma   90.00
#
_symmetry.space_group_name_H-M   'P 1'
#
loop_
_entity.id
_entity.type
_entity.pdbx_description
1 polymer ?
#
loop_
_entity_poly.entity_id
_entity_poly.type
_entity_poly.pdbx_seq_one_letter_code
_entity_poly.pdbx_strand_id
1 'polypeptide(L)'
;MTPKHAQLLASDLDKETLIRYIDRFLIYYIRTADRLQRTAPWVESLGLDHVREVVCEDSLGLAEEFEAAMQRHVANYKCEWKGVLEDPDKLSRFVSFVNAPDAVDSTVTFTERAGRKVPVSIGIPRVRS
;
A
#
# COMPACT_ATOMS: atom_id res chain seq x y z
N MET A 1 7.71 -10.08 -16.92
CA MET A 1 6.49 -9.25 -16.91
C MET A 1 6.83 -7.92 -17.55
N THR A 2 6.20 -7.59 -18.67
CA THR A 2 6.43 -6.29 -19.34
C THR A 2 5.62 -5.21 -18.62
N PRO A 3 6.22 -4.08 -18.22
CA PRO A 3 5.48 -2.95 -17.66
C PRO A 3 4.34 -2.52 -18.59
N LYS A 4 3.18 -2.17 -18.02
CA LYS A 4 2.00 -1.74 -18.76
C LYS A 4 1.63 -0.32 -18.34
N HIS A 5 1.25 0.50 -19.31
CA HIS A 5 0.67 1.81 -19.03
C HIS A 5 -0.75 1.65 -18.48
N ALA A 6 -1.16 2.59 -17.63
CA ALA A 6 -2.53 2.68 -17.17
C ALA A 6 -3.46 2.96 -18.35
N GLN A 7 -4.65 2.36 -18.32
CA GLN A 7 -5.70 2.57 -19.30
C GLN A 7 -6.88 3.27 -18.62
N LEU A 8 -7.55 4.18 -19.34
CA LEU A 8 -8.61 5.00 -18.77
C LEU A 8 -9.88 4.17 -18.56
N LEU A 9 -10.28 3.98 -17.30
CA LEU A 9 -11.53 3.30 -16.96
C LEU A 9 -12.73 4.26 -16.96
N ALA A 10 -12.59 5.50 -16.50
CA ALA A 10 -13.66 6.50 -16.51
C ALA A 10 -13.07 7.91 -16.36
N SER A 11 -13.76 8.92 -16.87
CA SER A 11 -13.44 10.35 -16.72
C SER A 11 -14.66 11.13 -16.25
N ASP A 12 -14.45 12.41 -15.91
CA ASP A 12 -15.53 13.37 -15.61
C ASP A 12 -16.46 12.93 -14.46
N LEU A 13 -15.88 12.32 -13.43
CA LEU A 13 -16.60 11.84 -12.26
C LEU A 13 -16.60 12.87 -11.14
N ASP A 14 -17.72 12.96 -10.44
CA ASP A 14 -17.76 13.57 -9.13
C ASP A 14 -17.00 12.71 -8.10
N LYS A 15 -16.69 13.31 -6.94
CA LYS A 15 -15.91 12.66 -5.89
C LYS A 15 -16.56 11.38 -5.36
N GLU A 16 -17.87 11.38 -5.18
CA GLU A 16 -18.59 10.24 -4.61
C GLU A 16 -18.58 9.07 -5.59
N THR A 17 -18.87 9.32 -6.87
CA THR A 17 -18.80 8.31 -7.93
C THR A 17 -17.39 7.78 -8.14
N LEU A 18 -16.37 8.64 -8.07
CA LEU A 18 -14.97 8.22 -8.12
C LEU A 18 -14.63 7.21 -7.01
N ILE A 19 -15.03 7.50 -5.77
CA ILE A 19 -14.77 6.61 -4.63
C ILE A 19 -15.50 5.28 -4.83
N ARG A 20 -16.79 5.30 -5.21
CA ARG A 20 -17.55 4.06 -5.48
C ARG A 20 -16.90 3.20 -6.55
N TYR A 21 -16.41 3.79 -7.64
CA TYR A 21 -15.75 3.01 -8.70
C TYR A 21 -14.43 2.40 -8.24
N ILE A 22 -13.65 3.11 -7.41
CA ILE A 22 -12.44 2.56 -6.79
C ILE A 22 -12.79 1.38 -5.88
N ASP A 23 -13.81 1.52 -5.04
CA ASP A 23 -14.26 0.47 -4.11
C ASP A 23 -14.68 -0.78 -4.87
N ARG A 24 -15.53 -0.62 -5.88
CA ARG A 24 -16.00 -1.70 -6.76
C ARG A 24 -14.85 -2.37 -7.49
N PHE A 25 -13.94 -1.60 -8.10
CA PHE A 25 -12.79 -2.14 -8.81
C PHE A 25 -11.88 -2.97 -7.88
N LEU A 26 -11.56 -2.44 -6.70
CA LEU A 26 -10.68 -3.12 -5.75
C LEU A 26 -11.30 -4.40 -5.21
N ILE A 27 -12.59 -4.39 -4.85
CA ILE A 27 -13.27 -5.59 -4.34
C ILE A 27 -13.45 -6.62 -5.47
N TYR A 28 -13.80 -6.21 -6.68
CA TYR A 28 -13.91 -7.11 -7.82
C TYR A 28 -12.57 -7.78 -8.12
N TYR A 29 -11.48 -7.01 -8.13
CA TYR A 29 -10.11 -7.52 -8.27
C TYR A 29 -9.75 -8.50 -7.15
N ILE A 30 -9.97 -8.15 -5.88
CA ILE A 30 -9.66 -9.02 -4.72
C ILE A 30 -10.39 -10.36 -4.81
N ARG A 31 -11.63 -10.36 -5.32
CA ARG A 31 -12.47 -11.57 -5.38
C ARG A 31 -12.18 -12.47 -6.57
N THR A 32 -11.68 -11.92 -7.67
CA THR A 32 -11.60 -12.64 -8.96
C THR A 32 -10.17 -12.84 -9.47
N ALA A 33 -9.19 -12.11 -8.94
CA ALA A 33 -7.81 -12.28 -9.34
C ALA A 33 -7.20 -13.57 -8.79
N ASP A 34 -6.35 -14.20 -9.61
CA ASP A 34 -5.54 -15.34 -9.21
C ASP A 34 -4.50 -14.97 -8.15
N ARG A 35 -4.01 -15.97 -7.42
CA ARG A 35 -2.97 -15.79 -6.41
C ARG A 35 -1.72 -15.14 -7.03
N LEU A 36 -1.26 -14.04 -6.42
CA LEU A 36 -0.12 -13.23 -6.86
C LEU A 36 -0.27 -12.60 -8.26
N GLN A 37 -1.47 -12.64 -8.83
CA GLN A 37 -1.78 -11.90 -10.05
C GLN A 37 -1.78 -10.41 -9.73
N ARG A 38 -1.28 -9.59 -10.66
CA ARG A 38 -1.35 -8.13 -10.57
C ARG A 38 -2.56 -7.63 -11.37
N THR A 39 -2.99 -6.40 -11.11
CA THR A 39 -4.13 -5.78 -11.80
C THR A 39 -3.97 -5.75 -13.31
N ALA A 40 -2.77 -5.49 -13.86
CA ALA A 40 -2.56 -5.44 -15.31
C ALA A 40 -2.90 -6.76 -16.04
N PRO A 41 -2.27 -7.91 -15.70
CA PRO A 41 -2.64 -9.20 -16.32
C PRO A 41 -4.05 -9.66 -15.96
N TRP A 42 -4.60 -9.24 -14.82
CA TRP A 42 -6.00 -9.51 -14.48
C TRP A 42 -6.96 -8.77 -15.42
N VAL A 43 -6.78 -7.46 -15.65
CA VAL A 43 -7.57 -6.70 -16.62
C VAL A 43 -7.40 -7.26 -18.03
N GLU A 44 -6.19 -7.69 -18.43
CA GLU A 44 -5.98 -8.33 -19.74
C GLU A 44 -6.77 -9.64 -19.89
N SER A 45 -6.92 -10.42 -18.82
CA SER A 45 -7.67 -11.68 -18.86
C SER A 45 -9.19 -11.51 -18.98
N LEU A 46 -9.73 -10.40 -18.45
CA LEU A 46 -11.16 -10.09 -18.48
C LEU A 46 -11.56 -9.19 -19.66
N GLY A 47 -10.64 -8.32 -20.09
CA GLY A 47 -10.93 -7.19 -20.98
C GLY A 47 -11.35 -5.94 -20.21
N LEU A 48 -10.84 -4.77 -20.63
CA LEU A 48 -11.15 -3.49 -19.98
C LEU A 48 -12.63 -3.12 -20.07
N ASP A 49 -13.29 -3.43 -21.19
CA ASP A 49 -14.70 -3.13 -21.40
C ASP A 49 -15.57 -3.94 -20.43
N HIS A 50 -15.25 -5.21 -20.21
CA HIS A 50 -15.96 -6.00 -19.22
C HIS A 50 -15.76 -5.47 -17.80
N VAL A 51 -14.55 -5.03 -17.44
CA VAL A 51 -14.30 -4.36 -16.16
C VAL A 51 -15.14 -3.09 -16.03
N ARG A 52 -15.31 -2.32 -17.11
CA ARG A 52 -16.17 -1.12 -17.14
C ARG A 52 -17.64 -1.48 -16.93
N GLU A 53 -18.16 -2.50 -17.60
CA GLU A 53 -19.54 -2.97 -17.41
C GLU A 53 -19.80 -3.35 -15.95
N VAL A 54 -18.89 -4.09 -15.32
CA VAL A 54 -19.06 -4.53 -13.93
C VAL A 54 -18.94 -3.36 -12.95
N VAL A 55 -17.94 -2.49 -13.13
CA VAL A 55 -17.63 -1.42 -12.15
C VAL A 55 -18.55 -0.21 -12.32
N CYS A 56 -18.77 0.22 -13.56
CA CYS A 56 -19.50 1.46 -13.87
C CYS A 56 -20.98 1.22 -14.12
N GLU A 57 -21.34 0.11 -14.77
CA GLU A 57 -22.71 -0.15 -15.24
C GLU A 57 -23.46 -1.19 -14.37
N ASP A 58 -22.78 -1.73 -13.35
CA ASP A 58 -23.31 -2.76 -12.44
C ASP A 58 -23.93 -3.97 -13.17
N SER A 59 -23.25 -4.44 -14.23
CA SER A 59 -23.76 -5.53 -15.07
C SER A 59 -24.00 -6.86 -14.32
N LEU A 60 -23.42 -7.02 -13.12
CA LEU A 60 -23.59 -8.18 -12.25
C LEU A 60 -24.62 -7.97 -11.12
N GLY A 61 -25.10 -6.74 -10.90
CA GLY A 61 -25.98 -6.40 -9.78
C GLY A 61 -25.31 -6.55 -8.40
N LEU A 62 -23.99 -6.32 -8.33
CA LEU A 62 -23.16 -6.55 -7.14
C LEU A 62 -22.50 -5.28 -6.61
N ALA A 63 -22.73 -4.12 -7.23
CA ALA A 63 -22.10 -2.86 -6.86
C ALA A 63 -22.27 -2.52 -5.37
N GLU A 64 -23.49 -2.61 -4.83
CA GLU A 64 -23.76 -2.34 -3.40
C GLU A 64 -23.02 -3.30 -2.48
N GLU A 65 -22.91 -4.58 -2.87
CA GLU A 65 -22.19 -5.58 -2.07
C GLU A 65 -20.68 -5.28 -2.04
N PHE A 66 -20.13 -4.86 -3.17
CA PHE A 66 -18.73 -4.45 -3.26
C PHE A 66 -18.47 -3.22 -2.41
N GLU A 67 -19.29 -2.18 -2.50
CA GLU A 67 -19.18 -0.97 -1.68
C GLU A 67 -19.27 -1.30 -0.18
N ALA A 68 -20.25 -2.13 0.21
CA ALA A 68 -20.37 -2.57 1.61
C ALA A 68 -19.17 -3.39 2.07
N ALA A 69 -18.57 -4.22 1.21
CA ALA A 69 -17.36 -4.97 1.52
C ALA A 69 -16.15 -4.04 1.74
N MET A 70 -15.99 -3.01 0.91
CA MET A 70 -14.94 -2.01 1.09
C MET A 70 -15.16 -1.20 2.37
N GLN A 71 -16.39 -0.77 2.66
CA GLN A 71 -16.71 -0.08 3.91
C GLN A 71 -16.32 -0.91 5.13
N ARG A 72 -16.63 -2.22 5.13
CA ARG A 72 -16.18 -3.13 6.21
C ARG A 72 -14.66 -3.22 6.27
N HIS A 73 -13.96 -3.27 5.14
CA HIS A 73 -12.50 -3.28 5.12
C HIS A 73 -11.91 -2.02 5.75
N VAL A 74 -12.38 -0.84 5.33
CA VAL A 74 -11.96 0.46 5.84
C VAL A 74 -12.27 0.62 7.33
N ALA A 75 -13.47 0.23 7.76
CA ALA A 75 -13.88 0.31 9.17
C ALA A 75 -13.00 -0.52 10.11
N ASN A 76 -12.40 -1.60 9.60
CA ASN A 76 -11.53 -2.49 10.37
C ASN A 76 -10.03 -2.26 10.12
N TYR A 77 -9.67 -1.31 9.25
CA TYR A 77 -8.28 -1.01 8.96
C TYR A 77 -7.57 -0.48 10.21
N LYS A 78 -6.40 -1.06 10.51
CA LYS A 78 -5.51 -0.60 11.58
C LYS A 78 -4.14 -0.28 10.98
N CYS A 79 -3.63 0.90 11.30
CA CYS A 79 -2.28 1.30 10.93
C CYS A 79 -1.32 0.88 12.03
N GLU A 80 -0.51 -0.15 11.76
CA GLU A 80 0.46 -0.69 12.73
C GLU A 80 1.46 0.37 13.20
N TRP A 81 1.90 1.27 12.31
CA TRP A 81 2.80 2.36 12.67
C TRP A 81 2.16 3.36 13.62
N LYS A 82 0.89 3.73 13.38
CA LYS A 82 0.14 4.56 14.31
C LYS A 82 0.00 3.86 15.66
N GLY A 83 -0.32 2.56 15.65
CA GLY A 83 -0.42 1.74 16.86
C GLY A 83 0.89 1.63 17.63
N VAL A 84 2.05 1.69 16.97
CA VAL A 84 3.37 1.78 17.63
C VAL A 84 3.56 3.14 18.28
N LEU A 85 3.21 4.23 17.59
CA LEU A 85 3.38 5.59 18.12
C LEU A 85 2.47 5.86 19.33
N GLU A 86 1.31 5.21 19.39
CA GLU A 86 0.34 5.32 20.49
C GLU A 86 0.66 4.42 21.68
N ASP A 87 1.65 3.51 21.56
CA ASP A 87 2.02 2.52 22.58
C ASP A 87 3.47 2.76 23.05
N PRO A 88 3.66 3.40 24.22
CA PRO A 88 5.00 3.71 24.74
C PRO A 88 5.92 2.48 24.90
N ASP A 89 5.34 1.32 25.22
CA ASP A 89 6.09 0.07 25.42
C ASP A 89 6.56 -0.52 24.08
N LYS A 90 5.80 -0.32 23.00
CA LYS A 90 6.27 -0.64 21.63
C LYS A 90 7.27 0.40 21.13
N LEU A 91 7.01 1.67 21.36
CA LEU A 91 7.86 2.76 20.89
C LEU A 91 9.26 2.69 21.50
N SER A 92 9.37 2.32 22.79
CA SER A 92 10.66 2.17 23.48
C SER A 92 11.59 1.11 22.85
N ARG A 93 11.06 0.20 22.02
CA ARG A 93 11.84 -0.82 21.30
C ARG A 93 12.54 -0.28 20.06
N PHE A 94 12.18 0.91 19.58
CA PHE A 94 12.79 1.56 18.42
C PHE A 94 14.07 2.31 18.80
N VAL A 95 15.02 1.58 19.42
CA VAL A 95 16.37 2.02 19.77
C VAL A 95 17.41 1.15 19.06
N SER A 96 18.66 1.61 18.96
CA SER A 96 19.73 0.86 18.29
C SER A 96 20.01 -0.48 18.95
N PHE A 97 20.05 -0.53 20.30
CA PHE A 97 20.30 -1.76 21.05
C PHE A 97 19.31 -1.89 22.21
N VAL A 98 18.44 -2.90 22.16
CA VAL A 98 17.41 -3.14 23.20
C VAL A 98 18.04 -3.44 24.56
N ASN A 99 19.19 -4.12 24.59
CA ASN A 99 19.92 -4.50 25.80
C ASN A 99 20.88 -3.41 26.31
N ALA A 100 21.14 -2.38 25.52
CA ALA A 100 22.00 -1.25 25.89
C ALA A 100 21.43 0.05 25.27
N PRO A 101 20.29 0.56 25.77
CA PRO A 101 19.55 1.64 25.12
C PRO A 101 20.35 2.94 24.96
N ASP A 102 21.29 3.19 25.88
CA ASP A 102 22.16 4.38 25.87
C ASP A 102 23.43 4.20 25.03
N ALA A 103 23.69 3.00 24.50
CA ALA A 103 24.86 2.75 23.68
C ALA A 103 24.70 3.37 22.29
N VAL A 104 25.69 4.16 21.88
CA VAL A 104 25.75 4.76 20.55
C VAL A 104 26.12 3.68 19.54
N ASP A 105 25.32 3.52 18.48
CA ASP A 105 25.68 2.68 17.35
C ASP A 105 26.69 3.40 16.45
N SER A 106 27.96 3.04 16.61
CA SER A 106 29.06 3.58 15.79
C SER A 106 29.02 3.11 14.33
N THR A 107 28.13 2.18 13.98
CA THR A 107 27.96 1.64 12.62
C THR A 107 26.87 2.32 11.82
N VAL A 108 26.22 3.36 12.37
CA VAL A 108 25.24 4.18 11.67
C VAL A 108 25.43 5.66 12.00
N THR A 109 25.72 6.47 10.98
CA THR A 109 25.77 7.95 11.09
C THR A 109 24.72 8.56 10.17
N PHE A 110 24.11 9.67 10.56
CA PHE A 110 23.14 10.40 9.74
C PHE A 110 23.60 11.82 9.45
N THR A 111 23.20 12.35 8.29
CA THR A 111 23.34 13.75 7.90
C THR A 111 22.00 14.29 7.39
N GLU A 112 21.92 15.57 7.06
CA GLU A 112 20.75 16.15 6.41
C GLU A 112 21.02 16.44 4.94
N ARG A 113 20.07 16.05 4.08
CA ARG A 113 20.08 16.39 2.65
C ARG A 113 18.70 16.87 2.25
N ALA A 114 18.61 18.13 1.80
CA ALA A 114 17.36 18.79 1.44
C ALA A 114 16.27 18.68 2.54
N GLY A 115 16.66 18.93 3.79
CA GLY A 115 15.75 18.89 4.94
C GLY A 115 15.30 17.49 5.39
N ARG A 116 15.93 16.43 4.90
CA ARG A 116 15.65 15.03 5.30
C ARG A 116 16.88 14.40 5.94
N LYS A 117 16.67 13.69 7.05
CA LYS A 117 17.69 12.84 7.70
C LYS A 117 18.02 11.66 6.77
N VAL A 118 19.27 11.52 6.37
CA VAL A 118 19.76 10.44 5.48
C VAL A 118 20.97 9.74 6.09
N PRO A 119 21.10 8.41 5.93
CA PRO A 119 22.27 7.70 6.42
C PRO A 119 23.52 8.08 5.62
N VAL A 120 24.65 8.19 6.33
CA VAL A 120 25.98 8.41 5.76
C VAL A 120 26.64 7.05 5.56
N SER A 121 27.25 6.82 4.40
CA SER A 121 28.10 5.64 4.20
C SER A 121 29.39 5.80 5.02
N ILE A 122 29.64 4.87 5.92
CA ILE A 122 30.78 4.91 6.86
C ILE A 122 31.98 4.09 6.38
N GLY A 123 31.94 3.62 5.12
CA GLY A 123 32.93 2.72 4.54
C GLY A 123 32.80 1.28 5.05
N ILE A 124 33.51 0.36 4.39
CA ILE A 124 33.60 -1.05 4.84
C ILE A 124 34.65 -1.12 5.96
N PRO A 125 34.34 -1.69 7.14
CA PRO A 125 35.32 -1.87 8.20
C PRO A 125 36.50 -2.71 7.71
N ARG A 126 37.74 -2.22 7.87
CA ARG A 126 38.94 -3.01 7.58
C ARG A 126 39.25 -3.91 8.78
N VAL A 127 39.26 -5.22 8.58
CA VAL A 127 39.72 -6.19 9.59
C VAL A 127 41.21 -5.96 9.82
N ARG A 128 41.63 -5.73 11.07
CA ARG A 128 43.07 -5.69 11.41
C ARG A 128 43.62 -7.11 11.32
N SER A 129 44.61 -7.33 10.45
CA SER A 129 45.43 -8.56 10.41
C SER A 129 46.37 -8.64 11.59
#